data_AF-A0A164H9W8-F1
#
_entry.id   AF-A0A164H9W8-F1
#
_cell.length_a   1.000
_cell.length_b   1.000
_cell.length_c   1.000
_cell.angle_alpha   90.00
_cell.angle_beta   90.00
_cell.angle_gamma   90.00
#
_symmetry.space_group_name_H-M   'P 1'
#
loop_
_entity.id
_entity.type
_entity.pdbx_description
1 polymer ?
#
loop_
_entity_poly.entity_id
_entity_poly.type
_entity_poly.pdbx_seq_one_letter_code
_entity_poly.pdbx_strand_id
1 'polypeptide(L)'
;MTTPAEAARVLAKCACFDPMFSKPDPALAVGWAEAFTRYQLELPDLLDAVTRHYAESAERAMPTHLIRHAREIRRDRAEREKARPAALPAPPARSEHRAELMRWVHALADRKALDRG
;
A
#
# COMPACT_ATOMS: atom_id res chain seq x y z
N MET A 1 14.21 8.26 -8.70
CA MET A 1 14.29 8.17 -10.19
C MET A 1 14.30 6.70 -10.55
N THR A 2 13.59 6.29 -11.60
CA THR A 2 13.52 4.88 -12.00
C THR A 2 14.79 4.49 -12.76
N THR A 3 15.48 3.46 -12.29
CA THR A 3 16.69 2.95 -12.95
C THR A 3 16.36 1.97 -14.08
N PRO A 4 17.28 1.74 -15.04
CA PRO A 4 17.10 0.68 -16.04
C PRO A 4 16.87 -0.71 -15.42
N ALA A 5 17.51 -1.02 -14.29
CA ALA A 5 17.30 -2.28 -13.58
C ALA A 5 15.86 -2.41 -13.04
N GLU A 6 15.28 -1.33 -12.53
CA GLU A 6 13.89 -1.29 -12.10
C GLU A 6 12.93 -1.39 -13.29
N ALA A 7 13.20 -0.68 -14.39
CA ALA A 7 12.42 -0.80 -15.61
C ALA A 7 12.45 -2.22 -16.20
N ALA A 8 13.59 -2.91 -16.14
CA ALA A 8 13.71 -4.31 -16.54
C ALA A 8 12.80 -5.24 -15.70
N ARG A 9 12.62 -4.95 -14.41
CA ARG A 9 11.68 -5.69 -13.54
C ARG A 9 10.22 -5.46 -13.95
N VAL A 10 9.88 -4.24 -14.37
CA VAL A 10 8.55 -3.92 -14.92
C VAL A 10 8.31 -4.68 -16.22
N LEU A 11 9.27 -4.64 -17.15
CA LEU A 11 9.23 -5.39 -18.42
C LEU A 11 9.08 -6.91 -18.17
N ALA A 12 9.83 -7.45 -17.20
CA ALA A 12 9.76 -8.86 -16.83
C ALA A 12 8.35 -9.23 -16.33
N LYS A 13 7.75 -8.37 -15.50
CA LYS A 13 6.37 -8.57 -15.04
C LYS A 13 5.37 -8.53 -16.19
N CYS A 14 5.53 -7.61 -17.16
CA CYS A 14 4.69 -7.59 -18.36
C CYS A 14 4.76 -8.92 -19.13
N ALA A 15 5.96 -9.49 -19.28
CA ALA A 15 6.16 -10.78 -19.95
C ALA A 15 5.58 -11.98 -19.19
N CYS A 16 5.28 -11.85 -17.88
CA CYS A 16 4.52 -12.86 -17.15
C CYS A 16 3.02 -12.86 -17.52
N PHE A 17 2.48 -11.72 -17.98
CA PHE A 17 1.06 -11.59 -18.35
C PHE A 17 0.81 -11.75 -19.85
N ASP A 18 1.69 -11.23 -20.71
CA ASP A 18 1.60 -11.34 -22.17
C ASP A 18 2.73 -12.25 -22.69
N PRO A 19 2.44 -13.49 -23.12
CA PRO A 19 3.45 -14.41 -23.67
C PRO A 19 4.16 -13.89 -24.92
N MET A 20 3.55 -12.94 -25.63
CA MET A 20 4.10 -12.31 -26.83
C MET A 20 4.84 -11.00 -26.51
N PHE A 21 4.92 -10.62 -25.24
CA PHE A 21 5.65 -9.43 -24.79
C PHE A 21 7.16 -9.62 -24.99
N SER A 22 7.84 -8.54 -25.40
CA SER A 22 9.29 -8.56 -25.56
C SER A 22 9.96 -8.90 -24.23
N LYS A 23 10.89 -9.87 -24.25
CA LYS A 23 11.75 -10.11 -23.09
C LYS A 23 12.53 -8.84 -22.74
N PRO A 24 12.83 -8.60 -21.45
CA PRO A 24 13.63 -7.45 -21.06
C PRO A 24 14.99 -7.46 -21.78
N ASP A 25 15.29 -6.40 -22.52
CA ASP A 25 16.61 -6.13 -23.07
C ASP A 25 17.15 -4.80 -22.49
N PRO A 26 18.48 -4.61 -22.40
CA PRO A 26 19.06 -3.40 -21.84
C PRO A 26 18.58 -2.09 -22.50
N ALA A 27 18.45 -2.06 -23.84
CA ALA A 27 18.06 -0.85 -24.56
C ALA A 27 16.58 -0.49 -24.27
N LEU A 28 15.69 -1.49 -24.30
CA LEU A 28 14.28 -1.30 -23.92
C LEU A 28 14.14 -0.84 -22.46
N ALA A 29 14.93 -1.42 -21.55
CA ALA A 29 14.93 -1.04 -20.15
C ALA A 29 15.37 0.42 -19.94
N VAL A 30 16.38 0.90 -20.69
CA VAL A 30 16.79 2.31 -20.67
C VAL A 30 15.66 3.22 -21.14
N GLY A 31 15.05 2.94 -22.29
CA GLY A 31 13.96 3.77 -22.81
C GLY A 31 12.73 3.83 -21.88
N TRP A 32 12.41 2.71 -21.21
CA TRP A 32 11.34 2.68 -20.22
C TRP A 32 11.71 3.46 -18.94
N ALA A 33 12.95 3.33 -18.46
CA ALA A 33 13.43 4.08 -17.31
C ALA A 33 13.37 5.60 -17.54
N GLU A 34 13.73 6.07 -18.73
CA GLU A 34 13.60 7.48 -19.12
C GLU A 34 12.14 7.96 -19.08
N ALA A 35 11.23 7.17 -19.66
CA ALA A 35 9.80 7.48 -19.67
C ALA A 35 9.22 7.57 -18.25
N PHE A 36 9.60 6.66 -17.36
CA PHE A 36 9.14 6.64 -15.96
C PHE A 36 9.76 7.75 -15.13
N THR A 37 11.04 8.05 -15.35
CA THR A 37 11.78 9.10 -14.63
C THR A 37 11.17 10.48 -14.86
N ARG A 38 10.63 10.76 -16.06
CA ARG A 38 9.92 12.02 -16.37
C ARG A 38 8.79 12.36 -15.39
N TYR A 39 8.18 11.35 -14.77
CA TYR A 39 7.07 11.51 -13.83
C TYR A 39 7.42 11.14 -12.38
N GLN A 40 8.72 10.87 -12.13
CA GLN A 40 9.25 10.44 -10.84
C GLN A 40 8.47 9.24 -10.29
N LEU A 41 8.23 8.25 -11.14
CA LEU A 41 7.53 7.03 -10.73
C LEU A 41 8.49 6.09 -10.02
N GLU A 42 7.97 5.40 -9.01
CA GLU A 42 8.74 4.43 -8.23
C GLU A 42 8.34 3.02 -8.62
N LEU A 43 9.27 2.09 -8.45
CA LEU A 43 9.06 0.69 -8.82
C LEU A 43 7.76 0.08 -8.24
N PRO A 44 7.37 0.30 -6.97
CA PRO A 44 6.12 -0.27 -6.45
C PRO A 44 4.89 0.14 -7.25
N ASP A 45 4.77 1.44 -7.55
CA ASP A 45 3.62 1.98 -8.30
C ASP A 45 3.59 1.44 -9.75
N LEU A 46 4.77 1.27 -10.36
CA LEU A 46 4.90 0.70 -11.70
C LEU A 46 4.55 -0.78 -11.74
N LEU A 47 4.94 -1.57 -10.74
CA LEU A 47 4.57 -2.98 -10.66
C LEU A 47 3.06 -3.13 -10.44
N ASP A 48 2.46 -2.32 -9.57
CA ASP A 48 1.01 -2.32 -9.36
C ASP A 48 0.27 -1.88 -10.63
N ALA A 49 0.81 -0.91 -11.37
CA ALA A 49 0.29 -0.48 -12.66
C ALA A 49 0.26 -1.61 -13.70
N VAL A 50 1.26 -2.50 -13.74
CA VAL A 50 1.25 -3.68 -14.63
C VAL A 50 0.10 -4.62 -14.27
N THR A 51 -0.06 -4.93 -12.98
CA THR A 51 -1.17 -5.79 -12.52
C THR A 51 -2.52 -5.15 -12.89
N ARG A 52 -2.67 -3.85 -12.64
CA ARG A 52 -3.92 -3.14 -12.94
C ARG A 52 -4.22 -3.10 -14.42
N HIS A 53 -3.22 -2.80 -15.27
CA HIS A 53 -3.37 -2.77 -16.72
C HIS A 53 -3.93 -4.10 -17.24
N TYR A 54 -3.32 -5.22 -16.89
CA TYR A 54 -3.75 -6.54 -17.36
C TYR A 54 -5.01 -7.08 -16.67
N ALA A 55 -5.45 -6.46 -15.56
CA ALA A 55 -6.76 -6.73 -14.97
C ALA A 55 -7.90 -5.97 -15.70
N GLU A 56 -7.60 -4.80 -16.26
CA GLU A 56 -8.57 -3.91 -16.91
C GLU A 56 -8.57 -4.02 -18.44
N SER A 57 -7.48 -4.50 -19.04
CA SER A 57 -7.29 -4.56 -20.50
C SER A 57 -6.50 -5.79 -20.93
N ALA A 58 -6.85 -6.32 -22.11
CA ALA A 58 -6.09 -7.38 -22.78
C ALA A 58 -5.01 -6.82 -23.74
N GLU A 59 -4.91 -5.50 -23.89
CA GLU A 59 -3.92 -4.89 -24.76
C GLU A 59 -2.50 -5.08 -24.23
N ARG A 60 -1.53 -5.13 -25.13
CA ARG A 60 -0.12 -5.13 -24.76
C ARG A 60 0.23 -3.86 -23.97
N ALA A 61 0.90 -4.03 -22.82
CA ALA A 61 1.34 -2.90 -22.01
C ALA A 61 2.37 -2.03 -22.75
N MET A 62 2.16 -0.72 -22.75
CA MET A 62 3.10 0.28 -23.25
C MET A 62 3.47 1.24 -22.11
N PRO A 63 4.61 1.96 -22.17
CA PRO A 63 4.99 2.89 -21.11
C PRO A 63 3.89 3.87 -20.73
N THR A 64 3.16 4.40 -21.72
CA THR A 64 2.07 5.35 -21.51
C THR A 64 0.93 4.77 -20.65
N HIS A 65 0.59 3.49 -20.83
CA HIS A 65 -0.44 2.82 -20.04
C HIS A 65 -0.01 2.72 -18.58
N LEU A 66 1.21 2.26 -18.34
CA LEU A 66 1.73 2.09 -16.99
C LEU A 66 1.95 3.42 -16.27
N ILE A 67 2.40 4.46 -16.97
CA ILE A 67 2.53 5.82 -16.43
C ILE A 67 1.19 6.33 -15.95
N ARG A 68 0.12 6.15 -16.74
CA ARG A 68 -1.23 6.55 -16.34
C ARG A 68 -1.64 5.84 -15.05
N HIS A 69 -1.61 4.52 -15.04
CA HIS A 69 -2.04 3.73 -13.87
C HIS A 69 -1.19 4.01 -12.63
N ALA A 70 0.14 4.10 -12.76
CA ALA A 70 1.04 4.37 -11.63
C ALA A 70 0.75 5.74 -10.99
N ARG A 71 0.44 6.76 -11.81
CA ARG A 71 0.07 8.09 -11.30
C ARG A 71 -1.26 8.07 -10.57
N GLU A 72 -2.24 7.33 -11.08
CA GLU A 72 -3.53 7.13 -10.41
C GLU A 72 -3.32 6.41 -9.06
N ILE A 73 -2.56 5.31 -9.04
CA ILE A 73 -2.23 4.55 -7.82
C ILE A 73 -1.55 5.43 -6.77
N ARG A 74 -0.55 6.23 -7.18
CA ARG A 74 0.15 7.16 -6.29
C ARG A 74 -0.80 8.21 -5.71
N ARG A 75 -1.71 8.72 -6.54
CA ARG A 75 -2.74 9.68 -6.12
C ARG A 75 -3.68 9.04 -5.11
N ASP A 76 -4.21 7.86 -5.38
CA ASP A 76 -5.12 7.14 -4.50
C ASP A 76 -4.47 6.80 -3.14
N ARG A 77 -3.16 6.49 -3.15
CA ARG A 77 -2.39 6.29 -1.91
C ARG A 77 -2.29 7.59 -1.12
N ALA A 78 -1.94 8.70 -1.77
CA ALA A 78 -1.83 10.00 -1.11
C ALA A 78 -3.18 10.51 -0.58
N GLU A 79 -4.27 10.26 -1.29
CA GLU A 79 -5.63 10.60 -0.85
C GLU A 79 -6.05 9.76 0.35
N ARG A 80 -5.77 8.45 0.35
CA ARG A 80 -6.01 7.57 1.51
C ARG A 80 -5.21 7.99 2.74
N GLU A 81 -3.96 8.39 2.57
CA GLU A 81 -3.12 8.86 3.70
C GLU A 81 -3.66 10.16 4.29
N LYS A 82 -4.12 11.10 3.44
CA LYS A 82 -4.76 12.35 3.91
C LYS A 82 -6.11 12.12 4.59
N ALA A 83 -6.89 11.18 4.08
CA ALA A 83 -8.20 10.83 4.63
C ALA A 83 -8.09 9.99 5.91
N ARG A 84 -6.91 9.42 6.20
CA ARG A 84 -6.65 8.75 7.46
C ARG A 84 -6.71 9.80 8.56
N PRO A 85 -7.64 9.70 9.52
CA PRO A 85 -7.60 10.57 10.68
C PRO A 85 -6.22 10.39 11.31
N ALA A 86 -5.49 11.50 11.55
CA ALA A 86 -4.28 11.47 12.37
C ALA A 86 -4.62 10.60 13.57
N ALA A 87 -3.90 9.48 13.73
CA ALA A 87 -4.23 8.47 14.73
C ALA A 87 -4.58 9.22 16.01
N LEU A 88 -5.87 9.22 16.37
CA LEU A 88 -6.34 9.93 17.55
C LEU A 88 -5.42 9.45 18.66
N PRO A 89 -4.74 10.36 19.40
CA PRO A 89 -3.94 9.93 20.54
C PRO A 89 -4.83 9.01 21.34
N ALA A 90 -4.32 7.82 21.68
CA ALA A 90 -5.09 6.81 22.39
C ALA A 90 -5.81 7.55 23.54
N PRO A 91 -7.16 7.50 23.63
CA PRO A 91 -7.88 8.29 24.61
C PRO A 91 -7.29 7.97 25.98
N PRO A 92 -6.86 8.97 26.77
CA PRO A 92 -6.33 8.75 28.11
C PRO A 92 -7.49 8.34 29.03
N ALA A 93 -7.96 7.10 28.92
CA ALA A 93 -9.03 6.57 29.76
C ALA A 93 -9.21 5.04 29.70
N ARG A 94 -8.32 4.25 29.07
CA ARG A 94 -8.42 2.76 29.17
C ARG A 94 -7.72 2.19 30.40
N SER A 95 -6.65 2.82 30.87
CA SER A 95 -5.93 2.40 32.09
C SER A 95 -6.66 2.84 33.35
N GLU A 96 -7.13 4.08 33.40
CA GLU A 96 -7.83 4.66 34.55
C GLU A 96 -9.21 4.04 34.76
N HIS A 97 -10.00 3.91 33.70
CA HIS A 97 -11.32 3.26 33.76
C HIS A 97 -11.22 1.77 34.12
N ARG A 98 -10.19 1.07 33.65
CA ARG A 98 -9.93 -0.33 34.03
C ARG A 98 -9.50 -0.45 35.49
N ALA A 99 -8.66 0.47 35.97
CA ALA A 99 -8.26 0.51 37.39
C ALA A 99 -9.46 0.82 38.29
N GLU A 100 -10.35 1.71 37.86
CA GLU A 100 -11.59 2.05 38.57
C GLU A 100 -12.57 0.88 38.62
N LEU A 101 -12.80 0.21 37.48
CA LEU A 101 -13.60 -1.02 37.42
C LEU A 101 -13.04 -2.11 38.33
N MET A 102 -11.73 -2.32 38.32
CA MET A 102 -11.10 -3.32 39.18
C MET A 102 -11.23 -2.99 40.67
N ARG A 103 -11.11 -1.70 41.06
CA ARG A 103 -11.37 -1.25 42.43
C ARG A 103 -12.82 -1.52 42.85
N TRP A 104 -13.77 -1.26 41.96
CA TRP A 104 -15.19 -1.48 42.23
C TRP A 104 -15.53 -2.98 42.38
N VAL A 105 -14.92 -3.83 41.56
CA VAL A 105 -15.07 -5.30 41.65
C VAL A 105 -14.54 -5.83 42.99
N HIS A 106 -13.38 -5.36 43.46
CA HIS A 106 -12.82 -5.77 44.76
C HIS A 106 -13.73 -5.33 45.91
N ALA A 107 -14.19 -4.07 45.92
CA ALA A 107 -15.10 -3.56 46.94
C ALA A 107 -16.46 -4.29 46.98
N LEU A 108 -16.90 -4.88 45.86
CA LEU A 108 -18.11 -5.72 45.82
C LEU A 108 -17.83 -7.14 46.36
N ALA A 109 -16.65 -7.69 46.08
CA ALA A 109 -16.23 -8.99 46.59
C ALA A 109 -16.08 -8.96 48.12
N ASP A 110 -15.47 -7.92 48.67
CA ASP A 110 -15.27 -7.77 50.12
C ASP A 110 -16.62 -7.65 50.87
N ARG A 111 -17.59 -6.93 50.32
CA ARG A 111 -18.95 -6.85 50.89
C ARG A 111 -19.67 -8.20 50.89
N LYS A 112 -19.59 -8.95 49.79
CA LYS A 112 -20.21 -10.30 49.71
C LYS A 112 -19.53 -11.33 50.62
N ALA A 113 -18.27 -11.11 50.99
CA ALA A 113 -17.56 -11.96 51.95
C ALA A 113 -18.01 -11.72 53.40
N LEU A 114 -18.44 -10.50 53.73
CA LEU A 114 -18.94 -10.13 55.06
C LEU A 114 -20.39 -10.57 55.29
N ASP A 115 -21.22 -10.62 54.24
CA ASP A 115 -22.65 -11.02 54.33
C ASP A 115 -22.88 -12.54 54.34
N ARG A 116 -21.83 -13.36 54.29
CA ARG A 116 -21.90 -14.84 54.36
C ARG A 116 -21.31 -15.44 55.64
N GLY A 117 -21.04 -14.60 56.64
CA GLY A 117 -20.61 -14.99 57.99
C GLY A 117 -21.77 -15.24 58.94
#